data_AF-A0A0D2FMQ4-F1
#
_entry.id   AF-A0A0D2FMQ4-F1
#
_cell.length_a   1.000
_cell.length_b   1.000
_cell.length_c   1.000
_cell.angle_alpha   90.00
_cell.angle_beta   90.00
_cell.angle_gamma   90.00
#
_symmetry.space_group_name_H-M   'P 1'
#
loop_
_entity.id
_entity.type
_entity.pdbx_description
1 polymer ?
#
loop_
_entity_poly.entity_id
_entity_poly.type
_entity_poly.pdbx_seq_one_letter_code
_entity_poly.pdbx_strand_id
1 'polypeptide(L)'
;MASSLAPVQWYFFSCIPGIFLVNKIGRSQLLLFGCVGMTVCLIIVGVTVHIGGTGPGAAAIVFIWLYLFSYAQGWNSIPWLYPVEIVPLDIRAQSAAISTSGNWIFNVMVVMVTPVCFASIGWKTYIMFAAFNAAVLPIVYFCSPETAQRTLEEMDIKSPKPTGVLNAVKVAKNEPLHFD
;
A
#
# COMPACT_ATOMS: atom_id res chain seq x y z
N MET A 1 24.76 15.51 -9.54
CA MET A 1 24.98 14.30 -8.71
C MET A 1 24.27 14.39 -7.35
N ALA A 2 24.25 15.54 -6.67
CA ALA A 2 23.48 15.70 -5.42
C ALA A 2 21.95 15.59 -5.60
N SER A 3 21.42 15.99 -6.77
CA SER A 3 19.97 15.96 -7.07
C SER A 3 19.38 14.55 -7.23
N SER A 4 20.17 13.55 -7.63
CA SER A 4 19.68 12.17 -7.80
C SER A 4 19.59 11.40 -6.48
N LEU A 5 20.22 11.90 -5.41
CA LEU A 5 20.19 11.28 -4.08
C LEU A 5 19.03 11.77 -3.23
N ALA A 6 18.50 12.98 -3.49
CA ALA A 6 17.40 13.55 -2.74
C ALA A 6 16.16 12.63 -2.69
N PRO A 7 15.76 11.95 -3.78
CA PRO A 7 14.67 10.98 -3.74
C PRO A 7 14.92 9.79 -2.82
N VAL A 8 16.13 9.24 -2.90
CA VAL A 8 16.52 8.07 -2.11
C VAL A 8 16.62 8.42 -0.62
N GLN A 9 17.21 9.58 -0.31
CA GLN A 9 17.34 10.09 1.06
C GLN A 9 15.97 10.37 1.67
N TRP A 10 15.11 11.10 0.95
CA TRP A 10 13.74 11.36 1.40
C TRP A 10 12.98 10.06 1.67
N TYR A 11 13.06 9.11 0.73
CA TYR A 11 12.40 7.83 0.87
C TYR A 11 12.87 7.08 2.12
N PHE A 12 14.18 7.02 2.35
CA PHE A 12 14.76 6.39 3.54
C PHE A 12 14.24 7.02 4.85
N PHE A 13 14.25 8.35 4.96
CA PHE A 13 13.76 9.03 6.16
C PHE A 13 12.24 8.90 6.32
N SER A 14 11.49 8.85 5.22
CA SER A 14 10.05 8.64 5.24
C SER A 14 9.65 7.27 5.78
N CYS A 15 10.53 6.27 5.79
CA CYS A 15 10.23 4.96 6.38
C CYS A 15 10.26 4.97 7.92
N ILE A 16 11.01 5.88 8.55
CA ILE A 16 11.24 5.88 10.00
C ILE A 16 9.94 5.98 10.81
N PRO A 17 9.01 6.92 10.50
CA PRO A 17 7.73 6.97 11.21
C PRO A 17 6.91 5.69 11.05
N GLY A 18 6.99 5.03 9.88
CA GLY A 18 6.19 3.83 9.58
C GLY A 18 6.54 2.67 10.50
N ILE A 19 7.82 2.55 10.86
CA ILE A 19 8.33 1.52 11.79
C ILE A 19 7.70 1.67 13.18
N PHE A 20 7.50 2.90 13.65
CA PHE A 20 6.88 3.13 14.96
C PHE A 20 5.35 3.05 14.89
N LEU A 21 4.76 3.50 13.80
CA LEU A 21 3.31 3.53 13.61
C LEU A 21 2.73 2.12 13.42
N VAL A 22 3.47 1.18 12.84
CA VAL A 22 2.97 -0.20 12.58
C VAL A 22 2.56 -0.93 13.85
N ASN A 23 3.26 -0.67 14.97
CA ASN A 23 2.98 -1.31 16.25
C ASN A 23 1.84 -0.63 17.03
N LYS A 24 1.57 0.66 16.76
CA LYS A 24 0.53 1.45 17.46
C LYS A 24 -0.81 1.52 16.73
N ILE A 25 -0.79 1.72 15.42
CA ILE A 25 -2.00 1.96 14.60
C ILE A 25 -2.56 0.67 14.01
N GLY A 26 -1.69 -0.32 13.80
CA GLY A 26 -2.03 -1.59 13.17
C GLY A 26 -1.76 -1.60 11.66
N ARG A 27 -1.67 -2.80 11.09
CA ARG A 27 -1.24 -3.02 9.70
C ARG A 27 -2.33 -2.61 8.71
N SER A 28 -3.58 -3.00 8.98
CA SER A 28 -4.71 -2.77 8.05
C SER A 28 -5.05 -1.28 7.94
N GLN A 29 -5.03 -0.58 9.08
CA GLN A 29 -5.25 0.87 9.12
C GLN A 29 -4.18 1.67 8.37
N LEU A 30 -2.91 1.26 8.44
CA LEU A 30 -1.82 1.91 7.69
C LEU A 30 -1.91 1.66 6.19
N LEU A 31 -2.34 0.46 5.76
CA LEU A 31 -2.60 0.19 4.34
C LEU A 31 -3.71 1.09 3.79
N LEU A 32 -4.79 1.30 4.55
CA LEU A 32 -5.89 2.20 4.19
C LEU A 32 -5.42 3.66 4.12
N PHE A 33 -4.67 4.13 5.12
CA PHE A 33 -4.10 5.48 5.12
C PHE A 33 -3.19 5.70 3.89
N GLY A 34 -2.35 4.71 3.58
CA GLY A 34 -1.50 4.73 2.39
C GLY A 34 -2.32 4.84 1.09
N CYS A 35 -3.36 4.02 0.92
CA CYS A 35 -4.24 4.07 -0.26
C CYS A 35 -4.90 5.44 -0.43
N VAL A 36 -5.48 5.99 0.63
CA VAL A 36 -6.15 7.29 0.58
C VAL A 36 -5.15 8.40 0.25
N GLY A 37 -4.00 8.43 0.95
CA GLY A 37 -2.95 9.42 0.72
C GLY A 37 -2.42 9.38 -0.72
N MET A 38 -2.12 8.19 -1.23
CA MET A 38 -1.65 8.01 -2.61
C MET A 38 -2.69 8.43 -3.65
N THR A 39 -3.96 8.08 -3.44
CA THR A 39 -5.07 8.45 -4.34
C THR A 39 -5.22 9.97 -4.43
N VAL A 40 -5.29 10.64 -3.27
CA VAL A 40 -5.46 12.10 -3.22
C VAL A 40 -4.27 12.81 -3.86
N CYS A 41 -3.04 12.37 -3.57
CA CYS A 41 -1.84 12.97 -4.16
C CYS A 41 -1.82 12.82 -5.68
N LEU A 42 -2.17 11.64 -6.22
CA LEU A 42 -2.20 11.42 -7.68
C LEU A 42 -3.28 12.24 -8.39
N ILE A 43 -4.45 12.45 -7.76
CA ILE A 43 -5.48 13.34 -8.31
C ILE A 43 -4.95 14.77 -8.41
N ILE A 44 -4.33 15.28 -7.34
CA ILE A 44 -3.79 16.65 -7.31
C ILE A 44 -2.65 16.80 -8.32
N VAL A 45 -1.75 15.81 -8.43
CA VAL A 45 -0.70 15.81 -9.46
C VAL A 45 -1.31 15.82 -10.86
N GLY A 46 -2.31 14.99 -11.14
CA GLY A 46 -2.98 14.98 -12.44
C GLY A 46 -3.60 16.34 -12.81
N VAL A 47 -4.27 16.99 -11.86
CA VAL A 47 -4.91 18.32 -12.07
C VAL A 47 -3.86 19.41 -12.25
N THR A 48 -2.82 19.45 -11.41
CA THR A 48 -1.75 20.45 -11.51
C THR A 48 -0.95 20.34 -12.81
N VAL A 49 -0.69 19.11 -13.28
CA VAL A 49 -0.07 18.86 -14.59
C VAL A 49 -0.97 19.28 -15.73
N HIS A 50 -2.30 19.13 -15.61
CA HIS A 50 -3.25 19.59 -16.62
C HIS A 50 -3.26 21.12 -16.76
N ILE A 51 -3.25 21.85 -15.64
CA ILE A 51 -3.25 23.33 -15.62
C ILE A 51 -1.96 23.86 -16.25
N GLY A 52 -0.83 23.25 -15.93
CA GLY A 52 0.48 23.66 -16.43
C GLY A 52 0.97 24.99 -15.82
N GLY A 53 2.26 25.29 -16.02
CA GLY A 53 2.91 26.49 -15.49
C GLY A 53 3.83 26.23 -14.29
N THR A 54 4.59 27.25 -13.90
CA THR A 54 5.65 27.15 -12.89
C THR A 54 5.10 26.95 -11.48
N GLY A 55 4.03 27.65 -11.10
CA GLY A 55 3.35 27.50 -9.81
C GLY A 55 2.74 26.11 -9.62
N PRO A 56 1.84 25.65 -10.51
CA PRO A 56 1.28 24.30 -10.45
C PRO A 56 2.34 23.20 -10.56
N GLY A 57 3.41 23.41 -11.34
CA GLY A 57 4.54 22.48 -11.41
C GLY A 57 5.27 22.29 -10.07
N ALA A 58 5.47 23.36 -9.30
CA ALA A 58 6.04 23.27 -7.96
C ALA A 58 5.12 22.49 -7.00
N ALA A 59 3.80 22.70 -7.09
CA ALA A 59 2.83 21.94 -6.32
C ALA A 59 2.86 20.44 -6.69
N ALA A 60 2.90 20.11 -7.99
CA ALA A 60 3.00 18.73 -8.46
C ALA A 60 4.21 17.99 -7.85
N ILE A 61 5.36 18.66 -7.75
CA ILE A 61 6.56 18.12 -7.12
C ILE A 61 6.30 17.83 -5.63
N VAL A 62 5.75 18.78 -4.88
CA VAL A 62 5.45 18.58 -3.45
C VAL A 62 4.49 17.39 -3.24
N PHE A 63 3.45 17.28 -4.07
CA PHE A 63 2.50 16.17 -3.97
C PHE A 63 3.09 14.82 -4.41
N ILE A 64 4.10 14.79 -5.30
CA ILE A 64 4.85 13.56 -5.59
C ILE A 64 5.65 13.10 -4.35
N TRP A 65 6.22 14.03 -3.59
CA TRP A 65 6.95 13.72 -2.35
C TRP A 65 6.03 13.20 -1.26
N LEU A 66 4.83 13.78 -1.13
CA LEU A 66 3.79 13.30 -0.23
C LEU A 66 3.25 11.92 -0.65
N TYR A 67 3.09 11.68 -1.95
CA TYR A 67 2.76 10.36 -2.48
C TYR A 67 3.77 9.30 -2.02
N LEU A 68 5.07 9.59 -2.18
CA LEU A 68 6.15 8.68 -1.73
C LEU A 68 6.12 8.47 -0.22
N PHE A 69 5.84 9.52 0.56
CA PHE A 69 5.70 9.41 2.01
C PHE A 69 4.52 8.50 2.39
N SER A 70 3.33 8.68 1.80
CA SER A 70 2.17 7.83 2.06
C SER A 70 2.42 6.37 1.65
N TYR A 71 3.12 6.14 0.53
CA TYR A 71 3.54 4.80 0.13
C TYR A 71 4.49 4.17 1.15
N ALA A 72 5.47 4.93 1.64
CA ALA A 72 6.44 4.46 2.63
C ALA A 72 5.78 4.04 3.97
N GLN A 73 4.73 4.74 4.41
CA GLN A 73 4.03 4.43 5.66
C GLN A 73 3.21 3.14 5.63
N GLY A 74 2.60 2.80 4.48
CA GLY A 74 1.68 1.67 4.38
C GLY A 74 2.17 0.58 3.43
N TRP A 75 2.30 0.92 2.16
CA TRP A 75 2.47 -0.05 1.08
C TRP A 75 3.90 -0.51 0.84
N ASN A 76 4.90 0.14 1.44
CA ASN A 76 6.30 -0.24 1.27
C ASN A 76 6.63 -1.56 1.97
N SER A 77 6.32 -1.70 3.25
CA SER A 77 6.78 -2.84 4.07
C SER A 77 5.67 -3.84 4.39
N ILE A 78 4.43 -3.38 4.56
CA ILE A 78 3.33 -4.23 5.02
C ILE A 78 3.00 -5.35 4.01
N PRO A 79 2.91 -5.13 2.69
CA PRO A 79 2.57 -6.20 1.73
C PRO A 79 3.58 -7.35 1.66
N TRP A 80 4.80 -7.18 2.18
CA TRP A 80 5.82 -8.22 2.24
C TRP A 80 5.68 -9.10 3.49
N LEU A 81 5.14 -8.54 4.57
CA LEU A 81 4.96 -9.21 5.85
C LEU A 81 3.56 -9.80 5.99
N TYR A 82 2.56 -9.10 5.47
CA TYR A 82 1.17 -9.45 5.63
C TYR A 82 0.78 -10.84 5.07
N PRO A 83 1.26 -11.29 3.89
CA PRO A 83 0.91 -12.61 3.35
C PRO A 83 1.40 -13.79 4.20
N VAL A 84 2.43 -13.58 5.02
CA VAL A 84 2.93 -14.61 5.94
C VAL A 84 2.24 -14.57 7.31
N GLU A 85 1.68 -13.43 7.70
CA GLU A 85 0.92 -13.26 8.95
C GLU A 85 -0.50 -13.86 8.86
N ILE A 86 -1.10 -13.90 7.67
CA ILE A 86 -2.49 -14.35 7.48
C ILE A 86 -2.66 -15.83 7.13
N VAL A 87 -1.55 -16.55 6.86
CA VAL A 87 -1.58 -17.96 6.44
C VAL A 87 -0.98 -18.89 7.50
N PRO A 88 -1.48 -20.14 7.58
CA PRO A 88 -0.91 -21.18 8.42
C PRO A 88 0.58 -21.41 8.17
N LEU A 89 1.30 -21.87 9.21
CA LEU A 89 2.75 -22.13 9.14
C LEU A 89 3.14 -23.04 7.97
N ASP A 90 2.33 -24.07 7.70
CA ASP A 90 2.63 -25.11 6.72
C ASP A 90 2.69 -24.60 5.27
N ILE A 91 1.88 -23.59 4.92
CA ILE A 91 1.78 -23.05 3.55
C ILE A 91 2.44 -21.68 3.39
N ARG A 92 3.09 -21.18 4.44
CA ARG A 92 3.64 -19.82 4.50
C ARG A 92 4.67 -19.53 3.41
N ALA A 93 5.58 -20.48 3.16
CA ALA A 93 6.59 -20.34 2.12
C ALA A 93 5.98 -20.26 0.71
N GLN A 94 4.94 -21.07 0.45
CA GLN A 94 4.23 -21.08 -0.83
C GLN A 94 3.42 -19.79 -1.05
N SER A 95 2.72 -19.31 -0.01
CA SER A 95 2.02 -18.02 -0.03
C SER A 95 2.96 -16.85 -0.34
N ALA A 96 4.11 -16.79 0.36
CA ALA A 96 5.11 -15.76 0.13
C ALA A 96 5.67 -15.79 -1.30
N ALA A 97 5.91 -16.99 -1.86
CA ALA A 97 6.37 -17.16 -3.23
C ALA A 97 5.34 -16.68 -4.26
N ILE A 98 4.05 -17.01 -4.07
CA ILE A 98 2.96 -16.57 -4.95
C ILE A 98 2.77 -15.05 -4.86
N SER A 99 2.81 -14.48 -3.65
CA SER A 99 2.72 -13.03 -3.46
C SER A 99 3.86 -12.29 -4.16
N THR A 100 5.09 -12.79 -4.00
CA THR A 100 6.27 -12.18 -4.61
C THR A 100 6.26 -12.31 -6.13
N SER A 101 5.91 -13.48 -6.67
CA SER A 101 5.82 -13.66 -8.13
C SER A 101 4.73 -12.78 -8.74
N GLY A 102 3.56 -12.70 -8.10
CA GLY A 102 2.50 -11.78 -8.48
C GLY A 102 2.98 -10.32 -8.50
N ASN A 103 3.67 -9.88 -7.44
CA ASN A 103 4.23 -8.53 -7.36
C ASN A 103 5.13 -8.21 -8.56
N TRP A 104 6.07 -9.10 -8.89
CA TRP A 104 6.99 -8.87 -10.01
C TRP A 104 6.32 -8.90 -11.38
N ILE A 105 5.33 -9.78 -11.58
CA ILE A 105 4.55 -9.82 -12.83
C ILE A 105 3.81 -8.49 -13.04
N PHE A 106 3.13 -7.99 -12.02
CA PHE A 106 2.43 -6.71 -12.10
C PHE A 106 3.39 -5.53 -12.22
N ASN A 107 4.56 -5.59 -11.58
CA ASN A 107 5.59 -4.57 -11.73
C ASN A 107 6.05 -4.45 -13.20
N VAL A 108 6.39 -5.58 -13.84
CA VAL A 108 6.75 -5.62 -15.27
C VAL A 108 5.62 -5.08 -16.13
N MET A 109 4.38 -5.49 -15.87
CA MET A 109 3.20 -4.98 -16.59
C MET A 109 3.09 -3.46 -16.49
N VAL A 110 3.18 -2.89 -15.28
CA VAL A 110 3.06 -1.44 -15.07
C VAL A 110 4.19 -0.69 -15.76
N VAL A 111 5.43 -1.17 -15.66
CA VAL A 111 6.58 -0.53 -16.32
C VAL A 111 6.41 -0.49 -17.84
N MET A 112 5.83 -1.53 -18.44
CA MET A 112 5.58 -1.58 -19.89
C MET A 112 4.37 -0.73 -20.32
N VAL A 113 3.30 -0.70 -19.52
CA VAL A 113 2.04 0.00 -19.85
C VAL A 113 2.14 1.52 -19.62
N THR A 114 2.84 1.94 -18.56
CA THR A 114 2.97 3.37 -18.18
C THR A 114 3.43 4.30 -19.31
N PRO A 115 4.52 4.01 -20.07
CA PRO A 115 4.94 4.88 -21.16
C PRO A 115 3.90 4.96 -22.30
N VAL A 116 3.19 3.87 -22.59
CA VAL A 116 2.09 3.85 -23.58
C VAL A 116 0.93 4.71 -23.12
N CYS A 117 0.60 4.68 -21.83
CA CYS A 117 -0.43 5.55 -21.25
C CYS A 117 -0.03 7.03 -21.35
N PHE A 118 1.21 7.39 -20.99
CA PHE A 118 1.67 8.78 -21.13
C PHE A 118 1.65 9.26 -22.58
N ALA A 119 2.00 8.41 -23.55
CA ALA A 119 1.96 8.76 -24.97
C ALA A 119 0.52 8.92 -25.53
N SER A 120 -0.44 8.14 -25.02
CA SER A 120 -1.82 8.12 -25.54
C SER A 120 -2.75 9.09 -24.81
N ILE A 121 -2.72 9.11 -23.48
CA ILE A 121 -3.68 9.84 -22.63
C ILE A 121 -3.03 10.95 -21.78
N GLY A 122 -1.70 11.11 -21.83
CA GLY A 122 -0.97 12.22 -21.22
C GLY A 122 -1.20 12.34 -19.71
N TRP A 123 -1.64 13.51 -19.25
CA TRP A 123 -1.90 13.81 -17.83
C TRP A 123 -2.99 12.93 -17.20
N LYS A 124 -3.91 12.39 -18.00
CA LYS A 124 -4.98 11.49 -17.52
C LYS A 124 -4.42 10.18 -16.97
N THR A 125 -3.18 9.83 -17.30
CA THR A 125 -2.45 8.69 -16.73
C THR A 125 -2.41 8.75 -15.19
N TYR A 126 -2.22 9.94 -14.61
CA TYR A 126 -2.23 10.10 -13.14
C TYR A 126 -3.60 9.80 -12.54
N ILE A 127 -4.68 10.22 -13.20
CA ILE A 127 -6.05 9.97 -12.75
C ILE A 127 -6.42 8.48 -12.89
N MET A 128 -5.95 7.83 -13.96
CA MET A 128 -6.11 6.38 -14.14
C MET A 128 -5.46 5.60 -12.98
N PHE A 129 -4.21 5.93 -12.61
CA PHE A 129 -3.54 5.31 -11.47
C PHE A 129 -4.20 5.67 -10.13
N ALA A 130 -4.75 6.88 -9.98
CA ALA A 130 -5.54 7.24 -8.81
C ALA A 130 -6.82 6.38 -8.70
N ALA A 131 -7.50 6.12 -9.82
CA ALA A 131 -8.69 5.25 -9.85
C ALA A 131 -8.34 3.80 -9.46
N PHE A 132 -7.21 3.27 -9.93
CA PHE A 132 -6.74 1.94 -9.49
C PHE A 132 -6.42 1.91 -8.00
N ASN A 133 -5.75 2.93 -7.45
CA ASN A 133 -5.51 3.03 -6.01
C ASN A 133 -6.83 3.12 -5.22
N ALA A 134 -7.80 3.88 -5.71
CA ALA A 134 -9.12 4.00 -5.09
C ALA A 134 -9.91 2.68 -5.13
N ALA A 135 -9.75 1.87 -6.18
CA ALA A 135 -10.38 0.55 -6.28
C ALA A 135 -9.76 -0.48 -5.32
N VAL A 136 -8.49 -0.31 -4.95
CA VAL A 136 -7.83 -1.16 -3.94
C VAL A 136 -8.31 -0.82 -2.53
N LEU A 137 -8.71 0.42 -2.26
CA LEU A 137 -9.21 0.86 -0.95
C LEU A 137 -10.35 -0.02 -0.37
N PRO A 138 -11.46 -0.30 -1.08
CA PRO A 138 -12.50 -1.20 -0.56
C PRO A 138 -12.00 -2.64 -0.42
N ILE A 139 -11.11 -3.11 -1.29
CA ILE A 139 -10.54 -4.46 -1.19
C ILE A 139 -9.76 -4.59 0.12
N VAL A 140 -8.90 -3.62 0.44
CA VAL A 140 -8.17 -3.61 1.72
C VAL A 140 -9.13 -3.54 2.89
N TYR A 141 -10.13 -2.66 2.83
CA TYR A 141 -11.09 -2.49 3.93
C TYR A 141 -11.89 -3.78 4.23
N PHE A 142 -12.29 -4.53 3.20
CA PHE A 142 -13.13 -5.71 3.36
C PHE A 142 -12.37 -7.04 3.45
N CYS A 143 -11.15 -7.12 2.92
CA CYS A 143 -10.39 -8.37 2.85
C CYS A 143 -9.15 -8.40 3.77
N SER A 144 -8.75 -7.27 4.37
CA SER A 144 -7.55 -7.19 5.20
C SER A 144 -7.88 -7.22 6.70
N PRO A 145 -7.93 -8.41 7.36
CA PRO A 145 -8.05 -8.48 8.81
C PRO A 145 -6.89 -7.75 9.51
N GLU A 146 -7.15 -7.21 10.70
CA GLU A 146 -6.08 -6.63 11.51
C GLU A 146 -5.22 -7.77 12.12
N THR A 147 -3.92 -7.71 11.84
CA THR A 147 -2.91 -8.67 12.33
C THR A 147 -2.08 -8.10 13.48
N ALA A 148 -2.27 -6.83 13.83
CA ALA A 148 -1.52 -6.21 14.91
C ALA A 148 -1.85 -6.81 16.29
N GLN A 149 -0.83 -6.84 17.15
CA GLN A 149 -0.93 -7.28 18.55
C GLN A 149 -1.39 -8.74 18.72
N ARG A 150 -1.13 -9.61 17.72
CA ARG A 150 -1.37 -11.06 17.79
C ARG A 150 -0.08 -11.84 17.56
N THR A 151 0.04 -12.99 18.22
CA THR A 151 1.16 -13.91 17.97
C THR A 151 0.91 -14.72 16.69
N LEU A 152 1.99 -15.17 16.05
CA LEU A 152 1.90 -16.00 14.85
C LEU A 152 1.21 -17.35 15.10
N GLU A 153 1.24 -17.84 16.35
CA GLU A 153 0.64 -19.10 16.77
C GLU A 153 -0.87 -18.97 16.98
N GLU A 154 -1.33 -17.85 17.57
CA GLU A 154 -2.77 -17.56 17.71
C GLU A 154 -3.45 -17.37 16.35
N MET A 155 -2.74 -16.77 15.39
CA MET A 155 -3.24 -16.61 14.01
C MET A 155 -3.38 -17.96 13.29
N ASP A 156 -2.55 -18.95 13.63
CA ASP A 156 -2.60 -20.30 13.06
C ASP A 156 -3.73 -21.13 13.71
N ILE A 157 -3.84 -21.09 15.05
CA ILE A 157 -4.87 -21.82 15.82
C ILE A 157 -6.28 -21.28 15.53
N LYS A 158 -6.42 -19.97 15.29
CA LYS A 158 -7.71 -19.30 15.04
C LYS A 158 -8.02 -19.08 13.57
N SER A 159 -7.16 -19.54 12.64
CA SER A 159 -7.46 -19.45 11.21
C SER A 159 -8.84 -20.06 10.95
N PRO A 160 -9.85 -19.27 10.56
CA PRO A 160 -11.20 -19.78 10.48
C PRO A 160 -11.24 -20.91 9.45
N LYS A 161 -11.81 -22.06 9.82
CA LYS A 161 -12.42 -23.00 8.86
C LYS A 161 -13.16 -22.17 7.79
N PRO A 162 -13.15 -22.57 6.50
CA PRO A 162 -13.33 -21.70 5.34
C PRO A 162 -14.64 -20.91 5.37
N THR A 163 -14.69 -19.86 6.17
CA THR A 163 -15.71 -18.82 6.18
C THR A 163 -15.11 -17.69 5.38
N GLY A 164 -15.64 -17.46 4.19
CA GLY A 164 -15.02 -16.69 3.11
C GLY A 164 -14.33 -15.38 3.51
N VAL A 165 -13.41 -14.93 2.66
CA VAL A 165 -12.53 -13.74 2.81
C VAL A 165 -13.14 -12.50 3.50
N LEU A 166 -14.44 -12.25 3.35
CA LEU A 166 -15.15 -11.12 3.96
C LEU A 166 -15.48 -11.31 5.46
N ASN A 167 -15.63 -12.57 5.91
CA ASN A 167 -15.92 -12.88 7.31
C ASN A 167 -14.65 -12.83 8.18
N ALA A 168 -13.48 -13.05 7.60
CA ALA A 168 -12.19 -12.97 8.29
C ALA A 168 -11.97 -11.59 8.95
N VAL A 169 -12.35 -10.50 8.28
CA VAL A 169 -12.24 -9.14 8.83
C VAL A 169 -13.18 -8.91 10.01
N LYS A 170 -14.42 -9.42 9.93
CA LYS A 170 -15.41 -9.28 11.01
C LYS A 170 -15.02 -10.10 12.25
N VAL A 171 -14.51 -11.31 12.04
CA VAL A 171 -14.02 -12.17 13.13
C VAL A 171 -12.82 -11.52 13.80
N ALA A 172 -11.84 -11.03 13.02
CA ALA A 172 -10.67 -10.34 13.54
C ALA A 172 -11.00 -9.08 14.38
N LYS A 173 -12.14 -8.43 14.16
CA LYS A 173 -12.55 -7.24 14.92
C LYS A 173 -13.20 -7.55 16.28
N ASN A 174 -13.77 -8.75 16.43
CA ASN A 174 -14.54 -9.14 17.61
C ASN A 174 -13.74 -9.98 18.62
N GLU A 175 -12.49 -10.31 18.31
CA GLU A 175 -11.65 -11.14 19.18
C GLU A 175 -10.78 -10.30 20.11
N PRO A 176 -10.62 -10.72 21.38
CA PRO A 176 -9.78 -10.01 22.35
C PRO A 176 -8.31 -9.99 21.89
N LEU A 177 -7.66 -8.85 22.08
CA LEU A 177 -6.23 -8.67 21.79
C LEU A 177 -5.40 -9.26 22.93
N HIS A 178 -4.22 -9.80 22.65
CA HIS A 178 -3.38 -10.44 23.67
C HIS A 178 -2.88 -9.44 24.74
N PHE A 179 -2.84 -8.14 24.43
CA PHE A 179 -2.31 -7.09 25.30
C PHE A 179 -3.38 -6.20 25.96
N ASP A 180 -4.64 -6.66 26.04
CA ASP A 180 -5.70 -6.02 26.83
C ASP A 180 -5.80 -6.60 28.26
#